data_AF-A0A4Q3TP38-F1
#
_entry.id   AF-A0A4Q3TP38-F1
#
_cell.length_a   1.000
_cell.length_b   1.000
_cell.length_c   1.000
_cell.angle_alpha   90.00
_cell.angle_beta   90.00
_cell.angle_gamma   90.00
#
_symmetry.space_group_name_H-M   'P 1'
#
loop_
_entity.id
_entity.type
_entity.pdbx_description
1 polymer ?
#
loop_
_entity_poly.entity_id
_entity_poly.type
_entity_poly.pdbx_seq_one_letter_code
_entity_poly.pdbx_strand_id
1 'polypeptide(L)'
;LGTPVFATLTRTMEEDADHFSLVHANEPDGLSKALIKTAEYRAPSPSAVEEFLFYDHPSVENRVRRAMEWKATHPPQDMPGQPTRP
;
A
#
# COMPACT_ATOMS: atom_id res chain seq x y z
N LEU A 1 -17.89 -15.67 -14.81
CA LEU A 1 -16.87 -15.24 -15.80
C LEU A 1 -16.76 -13.72 -15.68
N GLY A 2 -15.58 -13.18 -15.37
CA GLY A 2 -15.39 -11.72 -15.15
C GLY A 2 -14.53 -11.36 -13.93
N THR A 3 -14.25 -12.32 -13.03
CA THR A 3 -13.50 -12.09 -11.80
C THR A 3 -12.15 -11.36 -12.00
N PRO A 4 -11.33 -11.68 -13.01
CA PRO A 4 -10.06 -10.96 -13.21
C PRO A 4 -10.25 -9.48 -13.60
N VAL A 5 -11.32 -9.14 -14.32
CA VAL A 5 -11.60 -7.75 -14.72
C VAL A 5 -12.01 -6.93 -13.50
N PHE A 6 -12.94 -7.45 -12.70
CA PHE A 6 -13.36 -6.77 -11.46
C PHE A 6 -12.23 -6.68 -10.45
N ALA A 7 -11.43 -7.74 -10.28
CA ALA A 7 -10.25 -7.71 -9.43
C ALA A 7 -9.23 -6.67 -9.92
N THR A 8 -9.02 -6.54 -11.23
CA THR A 8 -8.13 -5.49 -11.77
C THR A 8 -8.66 -4.09 -11.47
N LEU A 9 -9.95 -3.85 -11.66
CA LEU A 9 -10.58 -2.56 -11.31
C LEU A 9 -10.42 -2.25 -9.81
N THR A 10 -10.69 -3.22 -8.93
CA THR A 10 -10.51 -3.07 -7.48
C THR A 10 -9.06 -2.76 -7.14
N ARG A 11 -8.09 -3.45 -7.74
CA ARG A 11 -6.66 -3.17 -7.51
C ARG A 11 -6.28 -1.75 -7.90
N THR A 12 -6.77 -1.25 -9.04
CA THR A 12 -6.55 0.16 -9.43
C THR A 12 -7.16 1.13 -8.43
N MET A 13 -8.39 0.87 -7.95
CA MET A 13 -9.03 1.74 -6.96
C MET A 13 -8.29 1.76 -5.61
N GLU A 14 -7.76 0.61 -5.16
CA GLU A 14 -6.94 0.53 -3.94
C GLU A 14 -5.62 1.29 -4.09
N GLU A 15 -4.98 1.22 -5.27
CA GLU A 15 -3.76 1.97 -5.57
C GLU A 15 -4.00 3.49 -5.52
N ASP A 16 -5.10 3.95 -6.12
CA ASP A 16 -5.49 5.36 -6.07
C ASP A 16 -5.79 5.82 -4.63
N ALA A 17 -6.41 4.97 -3.82
CA ALA A 17 -6.70 5.25 -2.41
C ALA A 17 -5.42 5.35 -1.55
N ASP A 18 -4.49 4.41 -1.72
CA ASP A 18 -3.19 4.45 -1.05
C ASP A 18 -2.42 5.72 -1.46
N HIS A 19 -2.37 6.02 -2.76
CA HIS A 19 -1.72 7.21 -3.28
C HIS A 19 -2.35 8.50 -2.75
N PHE A 20 -3.68 8.58 -2.68
CA PHE A 20 -4.37 9.71 -2.07
C PHE A 20 -3.91 9.91 -0.62
N SER A 21 -3.83 8.84 0.17
CA SER A 21 -3.35 8.92 1.55
C SER A 21 -1.90 9.41 1.66
N LEU A 22 -1.03 8.95 0.76
CA LEU A 22 0.38 9.32 0.75
C LEU A 22 0.57 10.79 0.37
N VAL A 23 -0.18 11.29 -0.61
CA VAL A 23 -0.14 12.70 -1.02
C VAL A 23 -0.65 13.63 0.08
N HIS A 24 -1.74 13.27 0.77
CA HIS A 24 -2.42 14.19 1.68
C HIS A 24 -1.95 14.09 3.14
N ALA A 25 -1.59 12.89 3.60
CA ALA A 25 -1.09 12.67 4.96
C ALA A 25 0.43 12.52 5.02
N ASN A 26 1.07 12.04 3.94
CA ASN A 26 2.49 11.70 3.89
C ASN A 26 2.98 10.86 5.08
N GLU A 27 2.19 9.84 5.44
CA GLU A 27 2.48 8.91 6.54
C GLU A 27 2.72 7.47 6.02
N PRO A 28 3.77 7.21 5.21
CA PRO A 28 4.00 5.91 4.60
C PRO A 28 4.22 4.78 5.63
N ASP A 29 4.86 5.09 6.76
CA ASP A 29 5.05 4.14 7.86
C ASP A 29 3.72 3.83 8.58
N GLY A 30 2.88 4.86 8.74
CA GLY A 30 1.54 4.74 9.33
C GLY A 30 0.63 3.86 8.47
N LEU A 31 0.59 4.12 7.16
CA LEU A 31 -0.12 3.30 6.18
C LEU A 31 0.35 1.84 6.25
N SER A 32 1.66 1.61 6.20
CA SER A 32 2.24 0.27 6.24
C SER A 32 1.89 -0.49 7.52
N LYS A 33 1.96 0.19 8.67
CA LYS A 33 1.59 -0.39 9.97
C LYS A 33 0.11 -0.78 10.02
N ALA A 34 -0.77 0.06 9.49
CA ALA A 34 -2.20 -0.24 9.40
C ALA A 34 -2.46 -1.46 8.50
N LEU A 35 -1.84 -1.51 7.33
CA LEU A 35 -1.96 -2.63 6.38
C LEU A 35 -1.51 -3.95 7.03
N ILE A 36 -0.34 -3.98 7.64
CA ILE A 36 0.20 -5.18 8.33
C ILE A 36 -0.74 -5.63 9.44
N LYS A 37 -1.32 -4.71 10.21
CA LYS A 37 -2.22 -5.08 11.32
C LYS A 37 -3.51 -5.73 10.84
N THR A 38 -3.95 -5.44 9.62
CA THR A 38 -5.11 -6.08 9.00
C THR A 38 -4.78 -7.39 8.26
N ALA A 39 -3.49 -7.74 8.16
CA ALA A 39 -3.02 -8.88 7.36
C ALA A 39 -3.07 -10.23 8.07
N GLU A 40 -3.39 -10.27 9.39
CA GLU A 40 -2.99 -11.33 10.35
C GLU A 40 -3.40 -12.79 10.04
N TYR A 41 -4.08 -13.12 8.94
CA TYR A 41 -4.38 -14.51 8.54
C TYR A 41 -4.38 -14.80 7.03
N ARG A 42 -3.89 -13.89 6.18
CA ARG A 42 -3.82 -14.11 4.71
C ARG A 42 -2.38 -14.29 4.27
N ALA A 43 -2.12 -15.09 3.24
CA ALA A 43 -0.83 -15.14 2.57
C ALA A 43 -0.52 -13.74 2.01
N PRO A 44 0.35 -12.94 2.67
CA PRO A 44 0.46 -11.50 2.43
C PRO A 44 1.41 -11.17 1.27
N SER A 45 2.09 -12.20 0.77
CA SER A 45 3.18 -12.19 -0.20
C SER A 45 2.96 -13.28 -1.27
N PRO A 46 1.83 -13.27 -2.01
CA PRO A 46 1.62 -14.19 -3.12
C PRO A 46 2.60 -13.91 -4.26
N SER A 47 2.83 -14.90 -5.13
CA SER A 47 3.49 -14.63 -6.41
C SER A 47 2.60 -13.76 -7.31
N ALA A 48 3.19 -13.07 -8.29
CA ALA A 48 2.45 -12.18 -9.19
C ALA A 48 1.30 -12.90 -9.95
N VAL A 49 1.49 -14.17 -10.30
CA VAL A 49 0.46 -14.98 -10.98
C VAL A 49 -0.68 -15.33 -10.02
N GLU A 50 -0.36 -15.69 -8.78
CA GLU A 50 -1.37 -15.97 -7.75
C GLU A 50 -2.16 -14.71 -7.39
N GLU A 51 -1.48 -13.56 -7.24
CA GLU A 51 -2.14 -12.28 -6.99
C GLU A 51 -3.11 -11.95 -8.13
N PHE A 52 -2.67 -12.08 -9.39
CA PHE A 52 -3.50 -11.78 -10.55
C PHE A 52 -4.75 -12.67 -10.65
N LEU A 53 -4.61 -13.97 -10.37
CA LEU A 53 -5.68 -14.94 -10.54
C LEU A 53 -6.63 -15.04 -9.35
N PHE A 54 -6.12 -14.92 -8.12
CA PHE A 54 -6.85 -15.29 -6.91
C PHE A 54 -7.13 -14.14 -5.94
N TYR A 55 -6.43 -13.01 -6.05
CA TYR A 55 -6.58 -11.91 -5.12
C TYR A 55 -7.45 -10.81 -5.73
N ASP A 56 -8.52 -10.44 -5.05
CA ASP A 56 -9.38 -9.33 -5.43
C ASP A 56 -8.73 -7.95 -5.17
N HIS A 57 -7.81 -7.86 -4.20
CA HIS A 57 -7.07 -6.65 -3.83
C HIS A 57 -5.56 -6.83 -4.01
N PRO A 58 -4.75 -5.77 -4.05
CA PRO A 58 -3.30 -5.90 -4.09
C PRO A 58 -2.80 -6.58 -2.80
N SER A 59 -1.72 -7.35 -2.91
CA SER A 59 -1.13 -7.96 -1.72
C SER A 59 -0.62 -6.93 -0.72
N VAL A 60 -0.63 -7.28 0.57
CA VAL A 60 -0.15 -6.38 1.63
C VAL A 60 1.32 -6.05 1.41
N GLU A 61 2.13 -7.02 0.99
CA GLU A 61 3.53 -6.78 0.60
C GLU A 61 3.64 -5.73 -0.51
N ASN A 62 2.86 -5.88 -1.59
CA ASN A 62 2.92 -4.95 -2.72
C ASN A 62 2.54 -3.51 -2.31
N ARG A 63 1.52 -3.36 -1.45
CA ARG A 63 1.11 -2.05 -0.91
C ARG A 63 2.17 -1.43 0.01
N VAL A 64 2.75 -2.23 0.91
CA VAL A 64 3.84 -1.79 1.79
C VAL A 64 5.08 -1.39 0.97
N ARG A 65 5.45 -2.18 -0.05
CA ARG A 65 6.58 -1.86 -0.94
C ARG A 65 6.37 -0.50 -1.60
N ARG A 66 5.19 -0.24 -2.17
CA ARG A 66 4.86 1.05 -2.79
C ARG A 66 4.92 2.21 -1.79
N ALA A 67 4.43 2.02 -0.55
CA ALA A 67 4.55 3.02 0.50
C ALA A 67 6.02 3.32 0.85
N MET A 68 6.89 2.32 0.86
CA MET A 68 8.33 2.50 1.10
C MET A 68 9.04 3.17 -0.09
N GLU A 69 8.65 2.87 -1.33
CA GLU A 69 9.12 3.57 -2.53
C GLU A 69 8.72 5.05 -2.52
N TRP A 70 7.48 5.35 -2.10
CA TRP A 70 7.04 6.72 -1.87
C TRP A 70 7.90 7.41 -0.82
N LYS A 71 8.10 6.78 0.35
CA LYS A 71 8.96 7.32 1.43
C LYS A 71 10.37 7.65 0.96
N ALA A 72 10.95 6.80 0.11
CA ALA A 72 12.30 7.01 -0.43
C ALA A 72 12.41 8.24 -1.35
N THR A 73 11.31 8.61 -2.01
CA THR A 73 11.26 9.72 -2.98
C THR A 73 10.61 10.99 -2.42
N HIS A 74 9.87 10.87 -1.32
CA HIS A 74 9.16 11.95 -0.62
C HIS A 74 9.54 11.95 0.86
N PRO A 75 10.82 12.24 1.19
CA PRO A 75 11.25 12.30 2.59
C PRO A 75 10.38 13.31 3.35
N PRO A 76 10.16 13.10 4.66
CA PRO A 76 9.50 14.08 5.50
C PRO A 76 10.13 15.45 5.27
N GLN A 77 9.30 16.44 4.96
CA GLN A 77 9.78 17.81 4.97
C GLN A 77 10.21 18.09 6.41
N ASP A 78 11.44 18.53 6.63
CA ASP A 78 11.87 19.07 7.92
C ASP A 78 11.03 20.34 8.18
N MET A 79 9.83 20.15 8.73
CA MET A 79 9.01 21.26 9.19
C MET A 79 9.73 21.86 10.39
N PRO A 80 10.04 23.17 10.40
CA PRO A 80 10.63 23.81 11.57
C PRO A 80 9.74 23.55 12.79
N GLY A 81 10.21 22.73 13.72
CA GLY A 81 9.52 22.39 14.97
C GLY A 81 8.95 20.98 15.08
N GLN A 82 9.05 20.11 14.05
CA GLN A 82 8.70 18.70 14.21
C GLN A 82 9.95 17.91 14.62
N PRO A 83 9.93 17.16 15.74
CA PRO A 83 11.09 16.36 16.13
C PRO A 83 11.41 15.38 15.00
N THR A 84 12.68 15.35 14.60
CA THR A 84 13.21 14.38 13.64
C THR A 84 12.78 12.99 14.09
N ARG A 85 11.96 12.33 13.28
CA ARG A 85 11.51 10.97 13.57
C ARG A 85 12.77 10.07 13.59
N PRO A 86 12.98 9.26 14.65
CA PRO A 86 14.19 8.45 14.81
C PRO A 86 14.37 7.43 13.68
#